data_AF-A0A807LLJ8-F1
#
_entry.id   AF-A0A807LLJ8-F1
#
_cell.length_a   1.000
_cell.length_b   1.000
_cell.length_c   1.000
_cell.angle_alpha   90.00
_cell.angle_beta   90.00
_cell.angle_gamma   90.00
#
_symmetry.space_group_name_H-M   'P 1'
#
loop_
_entity.id
_entity.type
_entity.pdbx_description
1 polymer ?
#
loop_
_entity_poly.entity_id
_entity_poly.type
_entity_poly.pdbx_seq_one_letter_code
_entity_poly.pdbx_strand_id
1 'polypeptide(L)' 'MPFSTLIKTITISNAVSGDFKFEIYQNEKALFHADISRKDPLGKWEQFRNKFRFSKALDVEEVIGRCRKLVDDQFLDMKE' A
#
# COMPACT_ATOMS: atom_id res chain seq x y z
N MET A 1 14.66 14.28 9.36
CA MET A 1 13.57 13.47 8.78
C MET A 1 13.13 12.51 9.86
N PRO A 2 11.83 12.42 10.23
CA PRO A 2 11.43 11.38 11.17
C PRO A 2 11.76 10.03 10.53
N PHE A 3 12.45 9.17 11.27
CA PHE A 3 12.81 7.86 10.78
C PHE A 3 11.52 7.03 10.67
N SER A 4 11.31 6.45 9.50
CA SER A 4 10.19 5.55 9.23
C SER A 4 10.72 4.14 9.12
N THR A 5 10.27 3.25 9.99
CA THR A 5 10.68 1.85 10.02
C THR A 5 9.74 1.03 9.16
N LEU A 6 10.27 0.25 8.22
CA LEU A 6 9.48 -0.74 7.50
C LEU A 6 9.05 -1.82 8.50
N ILE A 7 7.74 -1.95 8.72
CA ILE A 7 7.18 -2.90 9.69
C ILE A 7 6.61 -4.14 9.01
N LYS A 8 6.16 -4.02 7.76
CA LYS A 8 5.54 -5.11 7.03
C LYS A 8 5.58 -4.87 5.53
N THR A 9 5.83 -5.92 4.77
CA THR A 9 5.60 -5.93 3.32
C THR A 9 4.53 -6.97 3.03
N ILE A 10 3.53 -6.59 2.25
CA ILE A 10 2.48 -7.50 1.78
C ILE A 10 2.37 -7.41 0.26
N THR A 11 2.00 -8.53 -0.35
CA THR A 11 1.64 -8.59 -1.77
C THR A 11 0.21 -9.06 -1.87
N ILE A 12 -0.59 -8.36 -2.67
CA ILE A 12 -2.00 -8.65 -2.91
C ILE A 12 -2.17 -8.83 -4.41
N SER A 13 -2.50 -10.06 -4.82
CA SER A 13 -2.78 -10.40 -6.21
C SER A 13 -4.24 -10.10 -6.53
N ASN A 14 -4.48 -9.30 -7.58
CA ASN A 14 -5.82 -9.06 -8.13
C ASN A 14 -5.87 -9.61 -9.56
N ALA A 15 -6.87 -10.44 -9.86
CA ALA A 15 -7.00 -11.08 -11.17
C ALA A 15 -7.25 -10.08 -12.32
N VAL A 16 -7.80 -8.90 -12.02
CA VAL A 16 -8.12 -7.85 -13.00
C VAL A 16 -6.98 -6.84 -13.11
N SER A 17 -6.49 -6.35 -11.98
CA SER A 17 -5.53 -5.24 -11.94
C SER A 17 -4.07 -5.69 -11.77
N GLY A 18 -3.81 -6.99 -11.62
CA GLY A 18 -2.47 -7.54 -11.40
C GLY A 18 -2.03 -7.51 -9.94
N ASP A 19 -0.74 -7.74 -9.71
CA ASP A 19 -0.18 -7.80 -8.36
C ASP A 19 0.16 -6.41 -7.83
N PHE A 20 -0.21 -6.17 -6.57
CA PHE A 20 0.16 -4.97 -5.82
C PHE A 20 1.05 -5.35 -4.64
N LYS A 21 2.14 -4.61 -4.45
CA LYS A 21 3.03 -4.72 -3.30
C LYS A 21 2.88 -3.48 -2.44
N PHE A 22 2.65 -3.67 -1.16
CA PHE A 22 2.56 -2.60 -0.17
C PHE A 22 3.70 -2.75 0.83
N GLU A 23 4.50 -1.72 0.95
CA GLU A 23 5.56 -1.59 1.94
C GLU A 23 5.05 -0.66 3.02
N ILE A 24 4.68 -1.21 4.18
CA ILE A 24 4.06 -0.50 5.29
C ILE A 24 5.15 -0.10 6.26
N TYR A 25 5.20 1.20 6.55
CA TYR A 25 6.13 1.82 7.45
C TYR A 25 5.39 2.48 8.61
N GLN A 26 6.06 2.56 9.74
CA GLN A 26 5.60 3.29 10.91
C GLN A 26 6.68 4.28 11.34
N ASN A 27 6.28 5.52 11.62
CA ASN A 27 7.21 6.52 12.16
C ASN A 27 7.18 6.55 13.69
N GLU A 28 8.09 7.33 14.27
CA GLU A 28 8.23 7.53 15.73
C GLU A 28 6.97 8.08 16.41
N LYS A 29 6.03 8.67 15.65
CA LYS A 29 4.73 9.15 16.15
C LYS A 29 3.61 8.10 16.02
N ALA A 30 3.98 6.85 15.80
CA ALA A 30 3.08 5.73 15.53
C ALA A 30 2.16 5.93 14.32
N LEU A 31 2.49 6.84 13.39
CA LEU A 31 1.71 7.03 12.17
C LEU A 31 2.15 6.05 11.10
N PHE A 32 1.17 5.35 10.53
CA PHE A 32 1.39 4.40 9.44
C PHE A 32 1.36 5.09 8.08
N HIS A 33 2.28 4.71 7.21
CA HIS A 33 2.24 5.02 5.79
C HIS A 33 2.64 3.80 4.96
N ALA A 34 2.22 3.73 3.71
CA ALA A 34 2.69 2.72 2.79
C ALA A 34 3.16 3.29 1.46
N ASP A 35 4.19 2.66 0.92
CA ASP A 35 4.53 2.76 -0.48
C ASP A 35 3.84 1.61 -1.23
N ILE A 36 3.20 1.95 -2.33
CA ILE A 36 2.43 1.04 -3.16
C ILE A 36 3.17 0.88 -4.48
N SER A 37 3.50 -0.35 -4.84
CA SER A 37 4.04 -0.71 -6.13
C SER A 37 3.08 -1.65 -6.85
N ARG A 38 2.98 -1.54 -8.17
CA ARG A 38 2.21 -2.45 -9.01
C ARG A 38 3.16 -3.22 -9.91
N LYS A 39 2.85 -4.49 -10.15
CA LYS A 39 3.63 -5.30 -11.09
C LYS A 39 3.16 -5.05 -12.51
N ASP A 40 4.06 -4.61 -13.37
CA ASP A 40 3.82 -4.44 -14.81
C ASP A 40 3.81 -5.81 -15.53
N PRO A 41 3.19 -5.90 -16.74
CA PRO A 41 3.25 -7.07 -17.62
C PRO A 41 4.63 -7.74 -17.83
N LEU A 42 5.73 -7.00 -17.77
CA LEU A 42 7.09 -7.55 -17.88
C LEU A 42 7.61 -8.11 -16.54
N GLY A 43 6.79 -8.09 -15.49
CA GLY A 43 7.08 -8.64 -14.18
C GLY A 43 7.86 -7.70 -13.26
N LYS A 44 8.06 -6.44 -13.64
CA LYS A 44 8.76 -5.43 -12.84
C LYS A 44 7.80 -4.74 -11.87
N TRP A 45 8.28 -4.45 -10.66
CA TRP A 45 7.55 -3.63 -9.71
C TRP A 45 7.77 -2.15 -10.02
N GLU A 46 6.71 -1.46 -10.38
CA GLU A 46 6.72 -0.01 -10.59
C GLU A 46 6.06 0.70 -9.43
N GLN A 47 6.69 1.78 -8.95
CA GLN A 47 6.13 2.56 -7.86
C GLN A 47 4.85 3.24 -8.35
N PHE A 48 3.73 2.82 -7.77
CA PHE A 48 2.40 3.26 -8.13
C PHE A 48 2.00 4.49 -7.32
N ARG A 49 2.24 4.47 -6.00
CA ARG A 49 1.95 5.60 -5.11
C ARG A 49 2.92 5.60 -3.93
N ASN A 50 3.49 6.77 -3.64
CA ASN A 50 4.45 6.94 -2.55
C ASN A 50 3.77 7.60 -1.33
N LYS A 51 4.15 7.19 -0.11
CA LYS A 51 3.70 7.79 1.16
C LYS A 51 2.18 7.86 1.32
N PHE A 52 1.45 6.82 0.94
CA PHE A 52 0.04 6.72 1.26
C PHE A 52 -0.15 6.69 2.77
N ARG A 53 -0.77 7.73 3.35
CA ARG A 53 -0.89 7.89 4.80
C ARG A 53 -2.16 7.25 5.31
N PHE A 54 -2.04 6.39 6.32
CA PHE A 54 -3.18 5.84 7.03
C PHE A 54 -3.47 6.67 8.28
N SER A 55 -4.06 7.86 8.09
CA SER A 55 -4.27 8.86 9.16
C SER A 55 -5.15 8.39 10.34
N LYS A 56 -5.82 7.24 10.22
CA LYS A 56 -6.75 6.69 11.23
C LYS A 56 -6.48 5.23 11.57
N ALA A 57 -5.37 4.64 11.12
CA ALA A 57 -5.10 3.24 11.42
C ALA A 57 -4.60 3.08 12.85
N LEU A 58 -5.24 2.18 13.60
CA LEU A 58 -4.87 1.85 14.98
C LEU A 58 -3.67 0.89 15.03
N ASP A 59 -3.59 -0.03 14.08
CA ASP A 59 -2.59 -1.09 14.04
C ASP A 59 -2.31 -1.56 12.60
N VAL A 60 -1.31 -2.44 12.46
CA VAL A 60 -0.86 -2.96 11.16
C VAL A 60 -1.91 -3.85 10.47
N GLU A 61 -2.73 -4.58 11.22
CA GLU A 61 -3.78 -5.43 10.64
C GLU A 61 -4.88 -4.56 10.03
N GLU A 62 -5.23 -3.45 10.69
CA GLU A 62 -6.14 -2.46 10.11
C GLU A 62 -5.56 -1.85 8.83
N VAL A 63 -4.26 -1.54 8.80
CA VAL A 63 -3.58 -1.09 7.58
C VAL A 63 -3.67 -2.12 6.47
N ILE A 64 -3.39 -3.39 6.76
CA ILE A 64 -3.50 -4.50 5.79
C ILE A 64 -4.94 -4.61 5.27
N GLY A 65 -5.94 -4.54 6.15
CA GLY A 65 -7.35 -4.55 5.77
C GLY A 65 -7.71 -3.39 4.83
N ARG A 66 -7.17 -2.19 5.09
CA ARG A 66 -7.32 -1.02 4.20
C ARG A 66 -6.56 -1.19 2.88
N CYS A 67 -5.38 -1.81 2.86
CA CYS A 67 -4.67 -2.14 1.61
C CYS A 67 -5.47 -3.12 0.76
N ARG A 68 -6.06 -4.15 1.37
CA ARG A 68 -6.97 -5.09 0.67
C ARG A 68 -8.17 -4.35 0.10
N LYS A 69 -8.81 -3.50 0.90
CA LYS A 69 -9.89 -2.63 0.39
C LYS A 69 -9.40 -1.74 -0.75
N LEU A 70 -8.23 -1.12 -0.69
CA LEU A 70 -7.71 -0.30 -1.79
C LEU A 70 -7.54 -1.08 -3.12
N VAL A 71 -7.18 -2.36 -3.04
CA VAL A 71 -7.06 -3.24 -4.22
C VAL A 71 -8.42 -3.73 -4.70
N ASP A 72 -9.34 -4.02 -3.79
CA ASP A 72 -10.68 -4.56 -4.05
C ASP A 72 -11.68 -3.50 -4.53
N ASP A 73 -11.70 -2.35 -3.83
CA ASP A 73 -12.40 -1.11 -4.19
C ASP A 73 -11.86 -0.50 -5.49
N GLN A 74 -10.77 -1.10 -6.01
CA GLN A 74 -10.29 -0.99 -7.36
C GLN A 74 -10.39 0.44 -7.85
N PHE A 75 -9.54 1.33 -7.31
CA PHE A 75 -9.17 2.48 -8.12
C PHE A 75 -10.40 3.28 -8.60
N LEU A 76 -11.32 3.65 -7.68
CA LEU A 76 -12.55 4.43 -7.96
C LEU A 76 -12.31 5.79 -8.66
N ASP A 77 -11.08 6.05 -9.13
CA ASP A 77 -10.61 7.19 -9.91
C ASP A 77 -9.68 6.74 -11.07
N MET A 78 -9.95 5.60 -11.72
CA MET A 78 -9.54 5.36 -13.11
C MET A 78 -10.66 5.76 -14.10
N LYS A 79 -11.57 6.64 -13.69
CA LYS A 79 -12.34 7.47 -14.62
C LYS A 79 -11.57 8.76 -14.87
N GLU A 80 -10.92 8.75 -16.04
CA GLU A 80 -10.80 9.87 -16.99
C GLU A 80 -10.41 11.27 -16.49
#